data_AF-A0A936SJ01-F1
#
_entry.id   AF-A0A936SJ01-F1
#
_cell.length_a   1.000
_cell.length_b   1.000
_cell.length_c   1.000
_cell.angle_alpha   90.00
_cell.angle_beta   90.00
_cell.angle_gamma   90.00
#
_symmetry.space_group_name_H-M   'P 1'
#
loop_
_entity.id
_entity.type
_entity.pdbx_description
1 polymer ?
#
loop_
_entity_poly.entity_id
_entity_poly.type
_entity_poly.pdbx_seq_one_letter_code
_entity_poly.pdbx_strand_id
1 'polypeptide(L)'
;MITLDLRTHHLTLEELFQAAASEAVHVIAKDGTVFVLEPADEFEREVAQLGQSKPFMAFLAERSKETGGISLEEAMRRLEHKQPQGEEPE
;
A
#
# COMPACT_ATOMS: atom_id res chain seq x y z
N MET A 1 8.83 8.34 11.52
CA MET A 1 8.63 6.96 12.01
C MET A 1 9.44 6.79 13.28
N ILE A 2 8.78 6.58 14.42
CA ILE A 2 9.43 6.40 15.73
C ILE A 2 9.50 4.91 16.11
N THR A 3 10.35 4.55 17.07
CA THR A 3 10.46 3.17 17.60
C THR A 3 10.13 3.15 19.09
N LEU A 4 9.24 2.25 19.49
CA LEU A 4 8.82 2.02 20.87
C LEU A 4 9.25 0.63 21.32
N ASP A 5 10.01 0.56 22.41
CA ASP A 5 10.53 -0.69 22.95
C ASP A 5 9.75 -1.12 24.19
N LEU A 6 8.93 -2.17 24.07
CA LEU A 6 8.10 -2.71 25.16
C LEU A 6 8.90 -3.55 26.17
N ARG A 7 10.20 -3.74 25.94
CA ARG A 7 11.13 -4.33 26.92
C ARG A 7 11.53 -3.32 27.99
N THR A 8 11.59 -2.04 27.65
CA THR A 8 12.01 -0.95 28.54
C THR A 8 10.86 -0.08 28.99
N HIS A 9 9.79 0.03 28.19
CA HIS A 9 8.62 0.85 28.48
C HIS A 9 7.35 0.02 28.61
N HIS A 10 6.55 0.33 29.63
CA HIS A 10 5.19 -0.15 29.75
C HIS A 10 4.26 0.90 29.15
N LEU A 11 3.69 0.57 27.98
CA LEU A 11 2.71 1.38 27.28
C LEU A 11 1.37 0.62 27.26
N THR A 12 0.29 1.38 27.35
CA THR A 12 -1.07 0.89 27.11
C THR A 12 -1.36 0.82 25.60
N LEU A 13 -2.45 0.14 25.22
CA LEU A 13 -2.87 0.09 23.81
C LEU A 13 -3.32 1.47 23.31
N GLU A 14 -4.02 2.24 24.15
CA GLU A 14 -4.42 3.62 23.84
C GLU A 14 -3.22 4.52 23.55
N GLU A 15 -2.13 4.41 24.33
CA GLU A 15 -0.91 5.19 24.09
C GLU A 15 -0.20 4.77 22.79
N LEU A 16 -0.22 3.48 22.45
CA LEU A 16 0.30 2.98 21.18
C LEU A 16 -0.51 3.51 19.99
N PHE A 17 -1.84 3.52 20.07
CA PHE A 17 -2.69 4.07 19.02
C PHE A 17 -2.51 5.58 18.86
N GLN A 18 -2.36 6.31 19.98
CA GLN A 18 -2.10 7.74 19.94
C GLN A 18 -0.76 8.04 19.26
N ALA A 19 0.28 7.25 19.54
CA ALA A 19 1.58 7.38 18.89
C ALA A 19 1.51 7.08 17.38
N ALA A 20 0.69 6.11 16.98
CA ALA A 20 0.51 5.73 15.58
C ALA A 20 -0.49 6.59 14.80
N ALA A 21 -1.20 7.52 15.45
CA ALA A 21 -2.30 8.28 14.82
C ALA A 21 -1.84 9.20 13.67
N SER A 22 -0.60 9.72 13.73
CA SER A 22 -0.05 10.64 12.74
C SER A 22 1.01 10.04 11.83
N GLU A 23 1.67 8.97 12.26
CA GLU A 23 2.73 8.30 11.50
C GLU A 23 2.88 6.84 11.93
N ALA A 24 3.42 6.00 11.04
CA ALA A 24 3.75 4.62 11.38
C ALA A 24 4.80 4.54 12.50
N VAL A 25 4.65 3.53 13.36
CA VAL A 25 5.49 3.29 14.54
C VAL A 25 6.04 1.87 14.52
N HIS A 26 7.33 1.72 14.78
CA HIS A 26 7.94 0.42 15.06
C HIS A 26 7.74 0.05 16.52
N VAL A 27 7.26 -1.15 16.79
CA VAL A 27 7.07 -1.68 18.14
C VAL A 27 7.93 -2.91 18.32
N ILE A 28 8.88 -2.84 19.27
CA ILE A 28 9.69 -3.99 19.67
C ILE A 28 8.98 -4.68 20.83
N ALA A 29 8.49 -5.88 20.59
CA ALA A 29 7.85 -6.70 21.61
C ALA A 29 8.85 -7.25 22.63
N LYS A 30 8.34 -7.80 23.73
CA LYS A 30 9.17 -8.30 24.84
C LYS A 30 10.12 -9.43 24.45
N ASP A 31 9.74 -10.21 23.45
CA ASP A 31 10.53 -11.29 22.84
C ASP A 31 11.56 -10.78 21.81
N GLY A 32 11.57 -9.48 21.51
CA GLY A 32 12.42 -8.86 20.50
C GLY A 32 11.83 -8.85 19.08
N THR A 33 10.63 -9.39 18.87
CA THR A 33 9.92 -9.33 17.59
C THR A 33 9.55 -7.87 17.27
N VAL A 34 9.74 -7.46 16.02
CA VAL A 34 9.46 -6.09 15.57
C VAL A 34 8.16 -6.06 14.76
N PHE A 35 7.25 -5.18 15.16
CA PHE A 35 5.99 -4.91 14.48
C PHE A 35 5.98 -3.48 13.92
N VAL A 36 5.16 -3.26 12.90
CA VAL A 36 4.78 -1.92 12.45
C VAL A 36 3.33 -1.70 12.84
N LEU A 37 3.05 -0.59 13.51
CA LEU A 37 1.70 -0.12 13.81
C LEU A 37 1.45 1.15 13.01
N GLU A 38 0.42 1.14 12.19
CA GLU A 38 -0.04 2.29 11.43
C GLU A 38 -1.58 2.33 11.43
N PRO A 39 -2.19 3.50 11.21
CA PRO A 39 -3.62 3.58 11.05
C PRO A 39 -4.05 2.68 9.89
N ALA A 40 -5.10 1.89 10.10
CA ALA A 40 -5.68 1.13 9.00
C ALA A 40 -6.18 2.13 7.94
N ASP A 41 -5.54 2.12 6.77
CA ASP A 41 -6.00 2.90 5.63
C ASP A 41 -7.40 2.39 5.21
N GLU A 42 -8.30 3.32 4.93
CA GLU A 42 -9.61 2.99 4.36
C GLU A 42 -9.46 2.22 3.04
N PHE A 43 -8.43 2.53 2.26
CA PHE A 43 -8.11 1.81 1.04
C PHE A 43 -7.70 0.35 1.31
N GLU A 44 -6.82 0.09 2.29
CA GLU A 44 -6.43 -1.28 2.61
C GLU A 44 -7.61 -2.10 3.13
N ARG A 45 -8.50 -1.48 3.92
CA ARG A 45 -9.74 -2.11 4.38
C ARG A 45 -10.64 -2.49 3.20
N GLU A 46 -10.82 -1.58 2.24
CA GLU A 46 -11.61 -1.83 1.04
C GLU A 46 -11.00 -2.92 0.17
N VAL A 47 -9.69 -2.93 -0.04
CA VAL A 47 -8.98 -3.98 -0.80
C VAL A 47 -9.17 -5.34 -0.14
N ALA A 48 -9.00 -5.43 1.18
CA ALA A 48 -9.20 -6.67 1.92
C ALA A 48 -10.64 -7.19 1.79
N GLN A 49 -11.64 -6.30 1.88
CA GLN A 49 -13.06 -6.66 1.70
C GLN A 49 -13.36 -7.10 0.28
N LEU A 50 -12.85 -6.38 -0.72
CA LEU A 50 -13.08 -6.65 -2.13
C LEU A 50 -12.42 -7.95 -2.59
N GLY A 51 -11.25 -8.29 -2.04
CA GLY A 51 -10.58 -9.58 -2.25
C GLY A 51 -11.38 -10.79 -1.75
N GLN A 52 -12.27 -10.61 -0.77
CA GLN A 52 -13.18 -11.67 -0.30
C GLN A 52 -14.44 -11.81 -1.17
N SER A 53 -14.71 -10.86 -2.07
CA SER A 53 -15.87 -10.89 -2.95
C SER A 53 -15.68 -11.86 -4.10
N LYS A 54 -16.26 -13.06 -3.98
CA LYS A 54 -16.21 -14.10 -5.04
C LYS A 54 -16.65 -13.59 -6.42
N PRO A 55 -17.76 -12.84 -6.56
CA PRO A 55 -18.18 -12.31 -7.86
C PRO A 55 -17.15 -11.37 -8.47
N PHE A 56 -16.56 -10.49 -7.65
CA PHE A 56 -15.56 -9.53 -8.11
C PHE A 56 -14.25 -10.21 -8.53
N MET A 57 -13.77 -11.18 -7.74
CA MET A 57 -12.58 -11.95 -8.09
C MET A 57 -12.78 -12.80 -9.35
N ALA A 58 -13.98 -13.35 -9.55
CA ALA A 58 -14.33 -14.05 -10.78
C ALA A 58 -14.29 -13.10 -11.99
N PHE A 59 -14.83 -11.89 -11.86
CA PHE A 59 -14.73 -10.85 -12.89
C PHE A 59 -13.27 -10.49 -13.22
N LEU A 60 -12.41 -10.27 -12.22
CA LEU A 60 -10.99 -10.00 -12.46
C LEU A 60 -10.27 -11.15 -13.17
N ALA A 61 -10.60 -12.40 -12.81
CA ALA A 61 -10.04 -13.59 -13.46
C ALA A 61 -10.53 -13.79 -14.90
N GLU A 62 -11.71 -13.28 -15.24
CA GLU A 62 -12.19 -13.23 -16.62
C GLU A 62 -11.45 -12.15 -17.42
N ARG A 63 -11.37 -10.95 -16.86
CA ARG A 63 -10.66 -9.80 -17.46
C ARG A 63 -9.18 -10.06 -17.70
N SER A 64 -8.51 -10.82 -16.83
CA SER A 64 -7.10 -11.15 -17.00
C SER A 64 -6.81 -12.06 -18.20
N LYS A 65 -7.82 -12.71 -18.77
CA LYS A 65 -7.70 -13.57 -19.96
C LYS A 65 -7.96 -12.83 -21.27
N GLU A 66 -8.28 -11.54 -21.20
CA GLU A 66 -8.54 -10.77 -22.41
C GLU A 66 -7.29 -10.61 -23.27
N THR A 67 -7.51 -10.71 -24.57
CA THR A 67 -6.46 -10.55 -25.57
C THR A 67 -6.24 -9.07 -25.88
N GLY A 68 -5.01 -8.70 -26.24
CA GLY A 68 -4.65 -7.30 -26.53
C GLY A 68 -3.85 -6.59 -25.43
N GLY A 69 -3.44 -7.31 -24.38
CA GLY A 69 -2.43 -6.82 -23.44
C GLY A 69 -1.07 -6.60 -24.11
N ILE A 70 -0.33 -5.60 -23.65
CA ILE A 70 1.09 -5.39 -23.99
C ILE A 70 1.93 -5.71 -22.75
N SER A 71 3.21 -6.01 -22.94
CA SER A 71 4.13 -6.17 -21.80
C SER A 71 4.33 -4.83 -21.10
N LEU A 72 4.74 -4.88 -19.83
CA LEU A 72 5.02 -3.66 -19.07
C LEU A 72 6.14 -2.84 -19.73
N GLU A 73 7.17 -3.51 -20.25
CA GLU A 73 8.27 -2.86 -20.97
C GLU A 73 7.78 -2.14 -22.22
N GLU A 74 6.87 -2.75 -22.98
CA GLU A 74 6.27 -2.13 -24.16
C GLU A 74 5.36 -0.95 -23.78
N ALA A 75 4.64 -1.04 -22.67
CA ALA A 75 3.85 0.07 -22.14
C ALA A 75 4.74 1.26 -21.74
N MET A 76 5.85 0.99 -21.04
CA MET A 76 6.83 2.01 -20.63
C MET A 76 7.43 2.72 -21.85
N ARG A 77 7.88 1.98 -22.87
CA ARG A 77 8.38 2.58 -24.12
C ARG A 77 7.37 3.50 -24.78
N ARG A 78 6.09 3.13 -24.81
CA ARG A 78 5.02 3.96 -25.40
C ARG A 78 4.75 5.23 -24.61
N LEU A 79 4.86 5.18 -23.28
CA LEU A 79 4.69 6.35 -22.42
C LEU A 79 5.87 7.32 -22.55
N GLU A 80 7.09 6.81 -22.70
CA GLU A 80 8.29 7.62 -22.96
C GLU A 80 8.21 8.35 -24.30
N HIS A 81 7.64 7.72 -25.33
CA HIS A 81 7.46 8.33 -26.67
C HIS A 81 6.27 9.31 -26.78
N LYS A 82 5.43 9.44 -25.74
CA LYS A 82 4.23 10.30 -25.76
C LYS A 82 4.40 11.66 -25.08
N GLN A 83 5.61 12.03 -24.67
CA GLN A 83 5.85 13.42 -24.24
C GLN A 83 5.64 14.37 -25.43
N PRO A 84 4.75 15.37 -25.33
CA PRO A 84 4.57 16.33 -26.41
C PRO A 84 5.82 17.20 -26.54
N GLN A 85 6.31 17.31 -27.77
CA GLN A 85 7.15 18.42 -28.20
C GLN A 85 6.31 19.70 -28.05
N GLY A 86 6.45 20.37 -26.90
CA GLY A 86 6.08 21.78 -26.76
C GLY A 86 7.22 22.63 -27.30
N GLU A 87 7.25 22.85 -28.61
CA GLU A 87 7.96 23.98 -29.21
C GLU A 87 6.91 24.90 -29.84
N GLU A 88 6.52 25.94 -29.11
CA GLU A 88 5.90 27.12 -29.70
C GLU A 88 7.00 27.91 -30.41
N PRO A 89 6.84 28.28 -31.70
CA PRO A 89 7.74 29.23 -32.33
C PRO A 89 7.34 30.67 -31.96
N GLU A 90 8.35 31.47 -31.62
CA GLU A 90 8.30 32.93 -31.39
C GLU A 90 7.79 33.73 -32.60
#